data_AF-A0A9C8L717-F1
#
_entry.id   AF-A0A9C8L717-F1
#
_cell.length_a   1.000
_cell.length_b   1.000
_cell.length_c   1.000
_cell.angle_alpha   90.00
_cell.angle_beta   90.00
_cell.angle_gamma   90.00
#
_symmetry.space_group_name_H-M   'P 1'
#
loop_
_entity.id
_entity.type
_entity.pdbx_description
1 polymer ?
#
loop_
_entity_poly.entity_id
_entity_poly.type
_entity_poly.pdbx_seq_one_letter_code
_entity_poly.pdbx_strand_id
1 'polypeptide(L)'
;MTILKTVYVITEGATERLVGKALYERGILTRTLKPKPAWERDKAPREGYDSMIGDLLFREEAGGFLDALVKKSSKSHVLLLFDQEGVSEPKERAEAIADYFREYGKRNRVQFWQQFAFEAWDSCTNVFIHSSDKLKLILHVADVLGPGGNRDFDGYILRLLKGSGREKIAQELVGDSQLVKHLLHKAEKEIPGLMEQNGFPLNCSKSWLYVYIATFQQRTSHAWFAEQVVENASEADLHRVFASLIAAWNALK
;
A
#
# COMPACT_ATOMS: atom_id res chain seq x y z
N MET A 1 -4.43 -18.73 -25.59
CA MET A 1 -4.97 -17.93 -24.48
C MET A 1 -4.08 -18.12 -23.26
N THR A 2 -3.36 -17.09 -22.84
CA THR A 2 -2.58 -17.14 -21.59
C THR A 2 -3.55 -17.07 -20.42
N ILE A 3 -3.64 -18.13 -19.61
CA ILE A 3 -4.48 -18.12 -18.42
C ILE A 3 -3.88 -17.12 -17.43
N LEU A 4 -4.60 -16.03 -17.16
CA LEU A 4 -4.17 -15.04 -16.17
C LEU A 4 -4.33 -15.64 -14.77
N LYS A 5 -3.23 -15.71 -14.03
CA LYS A 5 -3.24 -16.16 -12.64
C LYS A 5 -3.92 -15.09 -11.78
N THR A 6 -4.95 -15.50 -11.04
CA THR A 6 -5.69 -14.58 -10.16
C THR A 6 -4.94 -14.37 -8.84
N VAL A 7 -4.83 -13.11 -8.41
CA VAL A 7 -4.17 -12.68 -7.18
C VAL A 7 -5.19 -11.98 -6.30
N TYR A 8 -5.33 -12.39 -5.05
CA TYR A 8 -6.13 -11.68 -4.07
C TYR A 8 -5.34 -10.52 -3.47
N VAL A 9 -5.77 -9.29 -3.68
CA VAL A 9 -5.10 -8.11 -3.12
C VAL A 9 -5.85 -7.63 -1.90
N ILE A 10 -5.16 -7.54 -0.77
CA ILE A 10 -5.71 -7.08 0.50
C ILE A 10 -4.84 -5.95 1.01
N THR A 11 -5.48 -4.85 1.40
CA THR A 11 -4.82 -3.60 1.76
C THR A 11 -5.28 -3.13 3.11
N GLU A 12 -4.40 -2.47 3.86
CA GLU A 12 -4.71 -1.88 5.16
C GLU A 12 -5.71 -0.72 5.04
N GLY A 13 -5.55 0.15 4.04
CA GLY A 13 -6.36 1.34 3.83
C GLY A 13 -6.82 1.53 2.39
N ALA A 14 -7.42 2.69 2.16
CA ALA A 14 -7.87 3.11 0.83
C ALA A 14 -6.74 3.57 -0.08
N THR A 15 -5.66 4.18 0.46
CA THR A 15 -4.55 4.69 -0.34
C THR A 15 -3.86 3.56 -1.10
N GLU A 16 -3.45 2.50 -0.40
CA GLU A 16 -2.78 1.33 -1.00
C GLU A 16 -3.66 0.71 -2.09
N ARG A 17 -4.98 0.69 -1.84
CA ARG A 17 -5.98 0.14 -2.75
C ARG A 17 -6.05 0.94 -4.05
N LEU A 18 -6.26 2.25 -3.96
CA LEU A 18 -6.41 3.09 -5.15
C LEU A 18 -5.09 3.24 -5.91
N VAL A 19 -3.97 3.34 -5.20
CA VAL A 19 -2.65 3.39 -5.83
C VAL A 19 -2.30 2.07 -6.52
N GLY A 20 -2.54 0.93 -5.85
CA GLY A 20 -2.32 -0.39 -6.45
C GLY A 20 -3.15 -0.59 -7.72
N LYS A 21 -4.40 -0.12 -7.71
CA LYS A 21 -5.28 -0.08 -8.88
C LYS A 21 -4.67 0.77 -10.01
N ALA A 22 -4.31 2.02 -9.73
CA ALA A 22 -3.72 2.92 -10.73
C ALA A 22 -2.43 2.35 -11.34
N LEU A 23 -1.55 1.77 -10.51
CA LEU A 23 -0.32 1.11 -10.99
C LEU A 23 -0.62 -0.07 -11.93
N TYR A 24 -1.66 -0.86 -11.65
CA TYR A 24 -2.11 -1.95 -12.51
C TYR A 24 -2.74 -1.46 -13.82
N GLU A 25 -3.63 -0.48 -13.74
CA GLU A 25 -4.30 0.10 -14.92
C GLU A 25 -3.30 0.75 -15.87
N ARG A 26 -2.29 1.42 -15.32
CA ARG A 26 -1.15 1.98 -16.06
C ARG A 26 -0.16 0.94 -16.59
N GLY A 27 -0.30 -0.34 -16.25
CA GLY A 27 0.60 -1.40 -16.72
C GLY A 27 1.96 -1.46 -16.01
N ILE A 28 2.17 -0.68 -14.95
CA ILE A 28 3.37 -0.75 -14.10
C ILE A 28 3.42 -2.09 -13.36
N LEU A 29 2.27 -2.53 -12.83
CA LEU A 29 2.09 -3.90 -12.38
C LEU A 29 1.73 -4.76 -13.60
N THR A 30 2.53 -5.80 -13.83
CA THR A 30 2.38 -6.66 -15.01
C THR A 30 0.99 -7.30 -15.12
N ARG A 31 0.44 -7.29 -16.34
CA ARG A 31 -0.89 -7.82 -16.65
C ARG A 31 -0.94 -9.33 -16.84
N THR A 32 0.15 -10.06 -16.59
CA THR A 32 0.14 -11.54 -16.57
C THR A 32 -0.57 -12.10 -15.32
N LEU A 33 -0.80 -11.23 -14.33
CA LEU A 33 -1.55 -11.50 -13.11
C LEU A 33 -2.84 -10.68 -13.13
N LYS A 34 -3.93 -11.20 -12.57
CA LYS A 34 -5.23 -10.51 -12.48
C LYS A 34 -5.64 -10.30 -11.02
N PRO A 35 -5.80 -9.05 -10.53
CA PRO A 35 -6.22 -8.78 -9.16
C PRO A 35 -7.69 -9.20 -8.91
N LYS A 36 -7.99 -9.65 -7.68
CA LYS A 36 -9.33 -10.03 -7.18
C LYS A 36 -9.51 -9.62 -5.70
N PRO A 37 -10.67 -9.12 -5.25
CA PRO A 37 -11.71 -8.55 -6.10
C PRO A 37 -11.06 -7.48 -6.97
N ALA A 38 -11.47 -7.39 -8.24
CA ALA A 38 -11.19 -6.16 -9.00
C ALA A 38 -11.57 -5.02 -8.07
N TRP A 39 -10.75 -3.98 -8.01
CA TRP A 39 -10.69 -2.84 -7.07
C TRP A 39 -12.01 -2.07 -6.80
N GLU A 40 -13.13 -2.78 -6.76
CA GLU A 40 -14.51 -2.41 -6.71
C GLU A 40 -14.97 -2.37 -5.26
N ARG A 41 -15.78 -1.37 -4.99
CA ARG A 41 -16.04 -0.73 -3.69
C ARG A 41 -16.76 -1.60 -2.65
N ASP A 42 -17.34 -2.74 -3.00
CA ASP A 42 -18.55 -3.13 -2.27
C ASP A 42 -18.35 -4.02 -1.04
N LYS A 43 -17.13 -4.50 -0.76
CA LYS A 43 -16.86 -5.38 0.40
C LYS A 43 -15.46 -5.24 1.02
N ALA A 44 -14.86 -4.06 0.99
CA ALA A 44 -13.60 -3.86 1.71
C ALA A 44 -13.81 -4.04 3.22
N PRO A 45 -12.99 -4.84 3.93
CA PRO A 45 -12.94 -4.81 5.39
C PRO A 45 -12.65 -3.37 5.85
N ARG A 46 -13.09 -3.03 7.06
CA ARG A 46 -12.92 -1.66 7.60
C ARG A 46 -11.42 -1.32 7.62
N GLU A 47 -11.10 -0.04 7.39
CA GLU A 47 -9.73 0.46 7.28
C GLU A 47 -8.98 0.35 8.62
N GLY A 48 -7.67 0.13 8.54
CA GLY A 48 -6.76 0.09 9.69
C GLY A 48 -6.32 -1.32 10.08
N TYR A 49 -5.06 -1.43 10.54
CA TYR A 49 -4.38 -2.68 10.89
C TYR A 49 -5.24 -3.67 11.68
N ASP A 50 -5.78 -3.27 12.84
CA ASP A 50 -6.48 -4.18 13.76
C ASP A 50 -7.76 -4.75 13.15
N SER A 51 -8.53 -3.92 12.44
CA SER A 51 -9.75 -4.39 11.80
C SER A 51 -9.44 -5.32 10.64
N MET A 52 -8.42 -4.99 9.84
CA MET A 52 -8.09 -5.79 8.66
C MET A 52 -7.50 -7.14 9.05
N ILE A 53 -6.54 -7.17 9.99
CA ILE A 53 -5.94 -8.42 10.49
C ILE A 53 -6.98 -9.33 11.14
N GLY A 54 -7.93 -8.76 11.88
CA GLY A 54 -9.11 -9.46 12.39
C GLY A 54 -9.88 -10.17 11.27
N ASP A 55 -10.27 -9.44 10.23
CA ASP A 55 -11.06 -9.96 9.11
C ASP A 55 -10.33 -11.04 8.27
N LEU A 56 -8.99 -11.07 8.26
CA LEU A 56 -8.22 -12.05 7.50
C LEU A 56 -8.47 -13.49 7.97
N LEU A 57 -8.54 -13.73 9.29
CA LEU A 57 -8.65 -15.07 9.88
C LEU A 57 -9.82 -15.23 10.86
N PHE A 58 -10.28 -14.17 11.51
CA PHE A 58 -11.35 -14.20 12.51
C PHE A 58 -12.61 -13.50 11.98
N ARG A 59 -13.37 -14.20 11.13
CA ARG A 59 -14.80 -13.89 10.93
C ARG A 59 -15.65 -14.91 11.67
N GLU A 60 -16.48 -14.41 12.58
CA GLU A 60 -17.24 -15.20 13.57
C GLU A 60 -18.15 -16.27 12.97
N GLU A 61 -18.58 -16.14 11.71
CA GLU A 61 -19.62 -17.02 11.14
C GLU A 61 -19.13 -18.01 10.05
N ALA A 62 -17.93 -17.88 9.49
CA ALA A 62 -17.51 -18.70 8.34
C ALA A 62 -16.01 -19.10 8.30
N GLY A 63 -15.22 -18.70 9.30
CA GLY A 63 -13.77 -18.67 9.19
C GLY A 63 -13.32 -17.47 8.34
N GLY A 64 -12.15 -16.91 8.65
CA GLY A 64 -11.64 -15.74 7.93
C GLY A 64 -11.30 -16.01 6.47
N PHE A 65 -11.15 -14.93 5.71
CA PHE A 65 -10.93 -14.99 4.27
C PHE A 65 -9.73 -15.87 3.86
N LEU A 66 -8.58 -15.72 4.53
CA LEU A 66 -7.38 -16.49 4.20
C LEU A 66 -7.56 -17.98 4.55
N ASP A 67 -8.25 -18.28 5.64
CA ASP A 67 -8.52 -19.67 6.04
C ASP A 67 -9.38 -20.40 4.99
N ALA A 68 -10.38 -19.70 4.43
CA ALA A 68 -11.17 -20.21 3.32
C ALA A 68 -10.35 -20.45 2.03
N LEU A 69 -9.25 -19.71 1.81
CA LEU A 69 -8.37 -19.92 0.66
C LEU A 69 -7.49 -21.16 0.82
N VAL A 70 -6.97 -21.41 2.02
CA VAL A 70 -6.12 -22.58 2.31
C VAL A 70 -6.89 -23.90 2.18
N LYS A 71 -8.20 -23.88 2.42
CA LYS A 71 -9.11 -25.03 2.27
C LYS A 71 -9.42 -25.39 0.81
N LYS A 72 -9.04 -24.57 -0.17
CA LYS A 72 -9.28 -24.85 -1.60
C LYS A 72 -8.33 -25.92 -2.13
N SER A 73 -8.76 -26.60 -3.20
CA SER A 73 -7.93 -27.58 -3.91
C SER A 73 -6.80 -26.94 -4.72
N SER A 74 -6.99 -25.72 -5.20
CA SER A 74 -6.01 -24.97 -5.99
C SER A 74 -5.18 -24.00 -5.14
N LYS A 75 -3.89 -23.88 -5.44
CA LYS A 75 -3.00 -22.89 -4.82
C LYS A 75 -3.52 -21.46 -5.02
N SER A 76 -3.81 -20.78 -3.92
CA SER A 76 -4.23 -19.38 -3.92
C SER A 76 -3.02 -18.44 -3.89
N HIS A 77 -3.15 -17.27 -4.53
CA HIS A 77 -2.11 -16.24 -4.57
C HIS A 77 -2.64 -14.97 -3.91
N VAL A 78 -1.91 -14.41 -2.95
CA VAL A 78 -2.35 -13.28 -2.13
C VAL A 78 -1.24 -12.23 -2.07
N LEU A 79 -1.59 -10.97 -2.23
CA LEU A 79 -0.76 -9.81 -1.93
C LEU A 79 -1.37 -9.06 -0.74
N LEU A 80 -0.59 -8.88 0.32
CA LEU A 80 -0.92 -8.04 1.46
C LEU A 80 -0.11 -6.74 1.36
N LEU A 81 -0.78 -5.59 1.47
CA LEU A 81 -0.15 -4.25 1.52
C LEU A 81 -0.43 -3.61 2.89
N PHE A 82 0.62 -3.27 3.62
CA PHE A 82 0.53 -2.75 4.99
C PHE A 82 1.47 -1.58 5.23
N ASP A 83 1.12 -0.74 6.19
CA ASP A 83 2.00 0.29 6.73
C ASP A 83 2.99 -0.29 7.74
N GLN A 84 4.11 0.40 7.92
CA GLN A 84 5.07 0.12 9.00
C GLN A 84 4.75 0.95 10.26
N GLU A 85 3.59 1.61 10.32
CA GLU A 85 3.22 2.49 11.43
C GLU A 85 3.40 1.80 12.80
N GLY A 86 4.09 2.44 13.75
CA GLY A 86 4.27 1.90 15.09
C GLY A 86 5.33 0.80 15.25
N VAL A 87 6.09 0.45 14.20
CA VAL A 87 7.26 -0.46 14.31
C VAL A 87 8.50 0.10 13.63
N SER A 88 9.69 -0.32 14.09
CA SER A 88 10.95 0.30 13.69
C SER A 88 11.47 -0.21 12.33
N GLU A 89 11.22 -1.49 12.05
CA GLU A 89 11.67 -2.19 10.84
C GLU A 89 10.50 -2.95 10.19
N PRO A 90 10.47 -3.10 8.84
CA PRO A 90 9.43 -3.87 8.14
C PRO A 90 9.29 -5.31 8.66
N LYS A 91 10.39 -5.90 9.11
CA LYS A 91 10.44 -7.26 9.64
C LYS A 91 9.60 -7.42 10.91
N GLU A 92 9.57 -6.42 11.79
CA GLU A 92 8.74 -6.45 13.00
C GLU A 92 7.25 -6.54 12.65
N ARG A 93 6.80 -5.82 11.62
CA ARG A 93 5.42 -5.92 11.11
C ARG A 93 5.14 -7.30 10.56
N ALA A 94 6.05 -7.87 9.76
CA ALA A 94 5.88 -9.21 9.22
C ALA A 94 5.81 -10.29 10.32
N GLU A 95 6.66 -10.19 11.34
CA GLU A 95 6.65 -11.09 12.50
C GLU A 95 5.35 -10.97 13.29
N ALA A 96 4.88 -9.74 13.57
CA ALA A 96 3.61 -9.52 14.27
C ALA A 96 2.41 -10.14 13.52
N ILE A 97 2.36 -10.02 12.19
CA ILE A 97 1.32 -10.66 11.37
C ILE A 97 1.45 -12.18 11.42
N ALA A 98 2.67 -12.71 11.33
CA ALA A 98 2.90 -14.16 11.41
C ALA A 98 2.54 -14.73 12.79
N ASP A 99 2.85 -14.02 13.87
CA ASP A 99 2.43 -14.37 15.23
C ASP A 99 0.92 -14.40 15.36
N TYR A 100 0.23 -13.39 14.82
CA TYR A 100 -1.24 -13.36 14.79
C TYR A 100 -1.82 -14.60 14.08
N PHE A 101 -1.24 -14.99 12.95
CA PHE A 101 -1.66 -16.19 12.21
C PHE A 101 -1.36 -17.47 12.99
N ARG A 102 -0.19 -17.58 13.65
CA ARG A 102 0.14 -18.72 14.51
C ARG A 102 -0.80 -18.85 15.69
N GLU A 103 -1.14 -17.74 16.35
CA GLU A 103 -2.10 -17.72 17.46
C GLU A 103 -3.49 -18.16 17.00
N TYR A 104 -3.96 -17.71 15.84
CA TYR A 104 -5.17 -18.24 15.21
C TYR A 104 -5.09 -19.77 15.03
N GLY A 105 -3.97 -20.27 14.47
CA GLY A 105 -3.75 -21.69 14.25
C GLY A 105 -3.77 -22.52 15.54
N LYS A 106 -3.19 -22.01 16.62
CA LYS A 106 -3.20 -22.66 17.94
C LYS A 106 -4.62 -22.71 18.51
N ARG A 107 -5.32 -21.58 18.53
CA ARG A 107 -6.68 -21.45 19.08
C ARG A 107 -7.69 -22.35 18.35
N ASN A 108 -7.59 -22.42 17.02
CA ASN A 108 -8.52 -23.15 16.17
C ASN A 108 -8.04 -24.54 15.73
N ARG A 109 -6.88 -24.99 16.25
CA ARG A 109 -6.25 -26.28 15.90
C ARG A 109 -6.02 -26.49 14.39
N VAL A 110 -5.67 -25.42 13.68
CA VAL A 110 -5.36 -25.48 12.24
C VAL A 110 -3.85 -25.55 12.03
N GLN A 111 -3.34 -26.74 11.73
CA GLN A 111 -1.89 -27.01 11.62
C GLN A 111 -1.17 -26.10 10.62
N PHE A 112 -1.81 -25.79 9.49
CA PHE A 112 -1.27 -24.88 8.47
C PHE A 112 -0.84 -23.54 9.08
N TRP A 113 -1.72 -22.92 9.87
CA TRP A 113 -1.46 -21.61 10.48
C TRP A 113 -0.49 -21.69 11.66
N GLN A 114 -0.46 -22.80 12.41
CA GLN A 114 0.49 -22.97 13.53
C GLN A 114 1.95 -22.92 13.10
N GLN A 115 2.24 -23.35 11.87
CA GLN A 115 3.59 -23.36 11.29
C GLN A 115 3.82 -22.16 10.36
N PHE A 116 2.90 -21.19 10.33
CA PHE A 116 3.00 -20.07 9.42
C PHE A 116 4.21 -19.19 9.79
N ALA A 117 5.04 -18.94 8.79
CA ALA A 117 6.16 -18.02 8.86
C ALA A 117 6.33 -17.33 7.51
N PHE A 118 6.86 -16.11 7.59
CA PHE A 118 7.34 -15.35 6.45
C PHE A 118 8.85 -15.54 6.30
N GLU A 119 9.30 -15.63 5.05
CA GLU A 119 10.70 -15.51 4.67
C GLU A 119 10.91 -14.14 4.05
N ALA A 120 12.05 -13.51 4.34
CA ALA A 120 12.41 -12.24 3.69
C ALA A 120 12.70 -12.48 2.20
N TRP A 121 12.31 -11.54 1.35
CA TRP A 121 12.64 -11.60 -0.06
C TRP A 121 14.01 -10.96 -0.31
N ASP A 122 14.96 -11.73 -0.83
CA ASP A 122 16.39 -11.35 -0.92
C ASP A 122 16.63 -9.98 -1.59
N SER A 123 15.79 -9.56 -2.53
CA SER A 123 15.98 -8.31 -3.27
C SER A 123 15.31 -7.09 -2.64
N CYS A 124 14.47 -7.24 -1.62
CA CYS A 124 13.70 -6.14 -1.01
C CYS A 124 13.50 -6.38 0.49
N THR A 125 14.06 -5.51 1.34
CA THR A 125 14.00 -5.61 2.81
C THR A 125 12.59 -5.47 3.39
N ASN A 126 11.66 -4.93 2.60
CA ASN A 126 10.27 -4.68 2.98
C ASN A 126 9.26 -5.60 2.28
N VAL A 127 9.74 -6.72 1.71
CA VAL A 127 8.91 -7.73 1.08
C VAL A 127 9.17 -9.09 1.73
N PHE A 128 8.09 -9.79 2.06
CA PHE A 128 8.12 -11.06 2.74
C PHE A 128 7.22 -12.08 2.03
N ILE A 129 7.65 -13.33 1.96
CA ILE A 129 6.98 -14.40 1.23
C ILE A 129 6.65 -15.57 2.15
N HIS A 130 5.45 -16.13 1.98
CA HIS A 130 5.10 -17.46 2.41
C HIS A 130 4.65 -18.25 1.19
N SER A 131 5.22 -19.44 0.96
CA SER A 131 4.82 -20.30 -0.16
C SER A 131 4.70 -21.76 0.25
N SER A 132 3.50 -22.31 0.10
CA SER A 132 3.15 -23.72 0.29
C SER A 132 2.44 -24.27 -0.95
N ASP A 133 1.99 -25.52 -0.90
CA ASP A 133 1.13 -26.13 -1.92
C ASP A 133 -0.27 -25.46 -1.96
N LYS A 134 -0.76 -24.93 -0.83
CA LYS A 134 -2.07 -24.28 -0.72
C LYS A 134 -2.07 -22.78 -0.98
N LEU A 135 -1.00 -22.08 -0.60
CA LEU A 135 -0.99 -20.62 -0.55
C LEU A 135 0.36 -20.06 -0.94
N LYS A 136 0.38 -19.07 -1.83
CA LYS A 136 1.49 -18.14 -2.03
C LYS A 136 1.03 -16.77 -1.56
N LEU A 137 1.60 -16.28 -0.47
CA LEU A 137 1.24 -15.00 0.13
C LEU A 137 2.49 -14.14 0.14
N ILE A 138 2.40 -12.96 -0.47
CA ILE A 138 3.43 -11.94 -0.42
C ILE A 138 2.91 -10.80 0.45
N LEU A 139 3.72 -10.36 1.41
CA LEU A 139 3.50 -9.18 2.21
C LEU A 139 4.48 -8.10 1.74
N HIS A 140 3.94 -6.93 1.38
CA HIS A 140 4.70 -5.71 1.18
C HIS A 140 4.36 -4.75 2.33
N VAL A 141 5.41 -4.25 2.99
CA VAL A 141 5.30 -3.27 4.06
C VAL A 141 5.87 -1.94 3.54
N ALA A 142 5.15 -0.84 3.76
CA ALA A 142 5.63 0.47 3.34
C ALA A 142 6.93 0.84 4.08
N ASP A 143 8.00 1.21 3.36
CA ASP A 143 9.31 1.51 3.94
C ASP A 143 9.83 2.92 3.62
N VAL A 144 9.03 3.72 2.90
CA VAL A 144 9.42 5.08 2.54
C VAL A 144 9.30 5.98 3.75
N LEU A 145 10.43 6.56 4.15
CA LEU A 145 10.51 7.49 5.26
C LEU A 145 9.66 8.73 4.99
N GLY A 146 8.60 8.88 5.77
CA GLY A 146 7.75 10.05 5.83
C GLY A 146 8.25 11.10 6.82
N PRO A 147 7.56 12.25 6.87
CA PRO A 147 7.70 13.24 7.92
C PRO A 147 7.50 12.60 9.31
N GLY A 148 8.22 13.07 10.33
CA GLY A 148 8.11 12.55 11.70
C GLY A 148 8.71 11.16 11.95
N GLY A 149 9.34 10.55 10.94
CA GLY A 149 10.00 9.24 11.07
C GLY A 149 9.10 8.03 10.79
N ASN A 150 7.80 8.25 10.57
CA ASN A 150 6.85 7.22 10.20
C ASN A 150 7.11 6.72 8.77
N ARG A 151 6.78 5.45 8.51
CA ARG A 151 6.84 4.84 7.19
C ARG A 151 5.48 4.26 6.86
N ASP A 152 4.80 4.93 5.93
CA ASP A 152 3.44 4.66 5.50
C ASP A 152 3.36 4.71 3.97
N PHE A 153 2.26 4.20 3.41
CA PHE A 153 2.08 4.16 1.98
C PHE A 153 1.94 5.56 1.36
N ASP A 154 1.36 6.50 2.11
CA ASP A 154 1.30 7.94 1.76
C ASP A 154 2.71 8.52 1.52
N GLY A 155 3.75 8.00 2.18
CA GLY A 155 5.15 8.37 1.96
C GLY A 155 5.63 8.15 0.53
N TYR A 156 5.17 7.10 -0.16
CA TYR A 156 5.48 6.89 -1.58
C TYR A 156 4.93 8.01 -2.46
N ILE A 157 3.74 8.51 -2.14
CA ILE A 157 3.07 9.60 -2.86
C ILE A 157 3.83 10.91 -2.66
N LEU A 158 4.24 11.19 -1.42
CA LEU A 158 5.11 12.33 -1.15
C LEU A 158 6.45 12.23 -1.89
N ARG A 159 7.01 11.03 -2.06
CA ARG A 159 8.24 10.82 -2.83
C ARG A 159 8.08 11.17 -4.31
N LEU A 160 6.90 10.97 -4.89
CA LEU A 160 6.58 11.45 -6.24
C LEU A 160 6.45 12.97 -6.27
N LEU A 161 5.68 13.55 -5.34
CA LEU A 161 5.44 15.00 -5.26
C LEU A 161 6.68 15.82 -4.91
N LYS A 162 7.70 15.20 -4.30
CA LYS A 162 9.01 15.82 -4.01
C LYS A 162 10.10 15.41 -5.00
N GLY A 163 9.77 14.59 -6.00
CA GLY A 163 10.71 14.07 -7.00
C GLY A 163 10.95 15.02 -8.17
N SER A 164 11.79 14.59 -9.12
CA SER A 164 12.09 15.36 -10.33
C SER A 164 10.88 15.58 -11.24
N GLY A 165 9.91 14.67 -11.22
CA GLY A 165 8.66 14.77 -12.00
C GLY A 165 7.58 15.68 -11.39
N ARG A 166 7.82 16.30 -10.23
CA ARG A 166 6.77 16.99 -9.46
C ARG A 166 6.07 18.15 -10.19
N GLU A 167 6.80 18.94 -10.97
CA GLU A 167 6.20 20.08 -11.69
C GLU A 167 5.21 19.58 -12.74
N LYS A 168 5.54 18.49 -13.44
CA LYS A 168 4.63 17.85 -14.39
C LYS A 168 3.39 17.31 -13.70
N ILE A 169 3.55 16.58 -12.59
CA ILE A 169 2.43 16.06 -11.81
C ILE A 169 1.52 17.21 -11.36
N ALA A 170 2.09 18.27 -10.79
CA ALA A 170 1.34 19.42 -10.33
C ALA A 170 0.64 20.17 -11.47
N GLN A 171 1.27 20.26 -12.64
CA GLN A 171 0.67 20.86 -13.84
C GLN A 171 -0.59 20.11 -14.28
N GLU A 172 -0.55 18.77 -14.31
CA GLU A 172 -1.73 17.96 -14.66
C GLU A 172 -2.85 18.07 -13.62
N LEU A 173 -2.50 18.18 -12.33
CA LEU A 173 -3.48 18.30 -11.25
C LEU A 173 -4.15 19.69 -11.20
N VAL A 174 -3.39 20.75 -11.46
CA VAL A 174 -3.86 22.14 -11.34
C VAL A 174 -4.45 22.66 -12.66
N GLY A 175 -3.95 22.19 -13.82
CA GLY A 175 -4.35 22.65 -15.15
C GLY A 175 -3.77 24.00 -15.57
N ASP A 176 -3.28 24.83 -14.64
CA ASP A 176 -2.65 26.12 -14.90
C ASP A 176 -1.13 26.10 -14.64
N SER A 177 -0.36 26.00 -15.73
CA SER A 177 1.11 25.97 -15.71
C SER A 177 1.76 27.21 -15.08
N GLN A 178 1.11 28.38 -15.10
CA GLN A 178 1.68 29.60 -14.55
C GLN A 178 1.67 29.60 -13.02
N LEU A 179 0.71 28.89 -12.42
CA LEU A 179 0.54 28.81 -10.97
C LEU A 179 1.33 27.67 -10.32
N VAL A 180 1.74 26.64 -11.08
CA VAL A 180 2.37 25.43 -10.54
C VAL A 180 3.52 25.72 -9.59
N LYS A 181 4.47 26.57 -9.98
CA LYS A 181 5.64 26.88 -9.14
C LYS A 181 5.25 27.57 -7.84
N HIS A 182 4.27 28.48 -7.90
CA HIS A 182 3.77 29.19 -6.74
C HIS A 182 3.02 28.26 -5.78
N LEU A 183 2.16 27.39 -6.32
CA LEU A 183 1.41 26.43 -5.52
C LEU A 183 2.33 25.36 -4.90
N LEU A 184 3.32 24.87 -5.63
CA LEU A 184 4.34 24.00 -5.06
C LEU A 184 5.12 24.70 -3.94
N HIS A 185 5.52 25.96 -4.14
CA HIS A 185 6.18 26.74 -3.08
C HIS A 185 5.31 26.85 -1.82
N LYS A 186 4.01 27.12 -1.98
CA LYS A 186 3.06 27.17 -0.87
C LYS A 186 2.94 25.85 -0.13
N ALA A 187 2.78 24.76 -0.86
CA ALA A 187 2.61 23.42 -0.29
C ALA A 187 3.89 22.90 0.37
N GLU A 188 5.06 23.23 -0.18
CA GLU A 188 6.35 22.70 0.29
C GLU A 188 7.05 23.57 1.35
N LYS A 189 6.76 24.87 1.37
CA LYS A 189 7.50 25.85 2.19
C LYS A 189 6.59 26.72 3.04
N GLU A 190 5.68 27.49 2.45
CA GLU A 190 4.92 28.49 3.22
C GLU A 190 4.02 27.85 4.28
N ILE A 191 3.15 26.91 3.89
CA ILE A 191 2.21 26.29 4.83
C ILE A 191 2.95 25.44 5.87
N PRO A 192 3.88 24.55 5.51
CA PRO A 192 4.68 23.83 6.49
C PRO A 192 5.45 24.77 7.45
N GLY A 193 6.02 25.86 6.93
CA GLY A 193 6.72 26.86 7.73
C GLY A 193 5.81 27.59 8.71
N LEU A 194 4.59 27.93 8.30
CA LEU A 194 3.58 28.51 9.19
C LEU A 194 3.17 27.54 10.31
N MET A 195 2.98 26.27 9.97
CA MET A 195 2.62 25.22 10.93
C MET A 195 3.74 25.00 11.96
N GLU A 196 5.00 24.98 11.51
CA GLU A 196 6.18 24.93 12.37
C GLU A 196 6.23 26.12 13.34
N GLN A 197 6.09 27.36 12.83
CA GLN A 197 6.13 28.59 13.63
C GLN A 197 5.03 28.64 14.70
N ASN A 198 3.88 28.02 14.42
CA ASN A 198 2.76 27.94 15.35
C ASN A 198 2.89 26.78 16.37
N GLY A 199 3.98 26.01 16.34
CA GLY A 199 4.20 24.87 17.24
C GLY A 199 3.45 23.60 16.87
N PHE A 200 2.96 23.49 15.63
CA PHE A 200 2.23 22.33 15.11
C PHE A 200 2.90 21.76 13.84
N PRO A 201 4.15 21.27 13.93
CA PRO A 201 4.86 20.74 12.77
C PRO A 201 4.12 19.57 12.09
N LEU A 202 4.23 19.48 10.77
CA LEU A 202 3.61 18.43 9.97
C LEU A 202 4.39 17.12 10.08
N ASN A 203 4.00 16.27 11.03
CA ASN A 203 4.73 15.06 11.43
C ASN A 203 4.25 13.75 10.79
N CYS A 204 3.34 13.77 9.82
CA CYS A 204 2.92 12.56 9.13
C CYS A 204 2.63 12.81 7.64
N SER A 205 2.79 11.78 6.82
CA SER A 205 2.66 11.89 5.36
C SER A 205 1.27 12.36 4.94
N LYS A 206 0.23 11.84 5.62
CA LYS A 206 -1.18 12.20 5.40
C LYS A 206 -1.44 13.69 5.52
N SER A 207 -0.92 14.34 6.56
CA SER A 207 -1.08 15.79 6.76
C SER A 207 -0.40 16.59 5.64
N TRP A 208 0.77 16.14 5.18
CA TRP A 208 1.43 16.75 4.02
C TRP A 208 0.61 16.59 2.74
N LEU A 209 -0.01 15.43 2.49
CA LEU A 209 -0.91 15.28 1.35
C LEU A 209 -2.09 16.26 1.42
N TYR A 210 -2.67 16.48 2.61
CA TYR A 210 -3.73 17.48 2.79
C TYR A 210 -3.26 18.91 2.53
N VAL A 211 -2.00 19.24 2.80
CA VAL A 211 -1.43 20.55 2.41
C VAL A 211 -1.40 20.71 0.90
N TYR A 212 -0.98 19.68 0.14
CA TYR A 212 -1.05 19.73 -1.33
C TYR A 212 -2.49 19.85 -1.82
N ILE A 213 -3.41 19.05 -1.29
CA ILE A 213 -4.84 19.08 -1.64
C ILE A 213 -5.43 20.48 -1.42
N ALA A 214 -5.19 21.06 -0.25
CA ALA A 214 -5.66 22.40 0.08
C ALA A 214 -5.04 23.46 -0.84
N THR A 215 -3.74 23.38 -1.10
CA THR A 215 -3.03 24.35 -1.94
C THR A 215 -3.48 24.27 -3.40
N PHE A 216 -3.69 23.05 -3.91
CA PHE A 216 -4.17 22.79 -5.27
C PHE A 216 -5.69 22.90 -5.41
N GLN A 217 -6.40 23.25 -4.33
CA GLN A 217 -7.86 23.40 -4.28
C GLN A 217 -8.63 22.15 -4.75
N GLN A 218 -8.07 20.97 -4.49
CA GLN A 218 -8.68 19.69 -4.86
C GLN A 218 -9.79 19.31 -3.87
N ARG A 219 -10.98 18.97 -4.37
CA ARG A 219 -12.13 18.56 -3.55
C ARG A 219 -12.22 17.05 -3.41
N THR A 220 -11.18 16.44 -2.85
CA THR A 220 -11.03 14.99 -2.82
C THR A 220 -10.36 14.50 -1.53
N SER A 221 -10.45 13.20 -1.24
CA SER A 221 -9.72 12.61 -0.11
C SER A 221 -8.26 12.35 -0.48
N HIS A 222 -7.39 12.16 0.52
CA HIS A 222 -5.97 11.86 0.28
C HIS A 222 -5.74 10.60 -0.57
N ALA A 223 -6.58 9.57 -0.42
CA ALA A 223 -6.48 8.35 -1.21
C ALA A 223 -6.79 8.57 -2.71
N TRP A 224 -7.82 9.35 -3.02
CA TRP A 224 -8.14 9.72 -4.41
C TRP A 224 -7.11 10.69 -4.99
N PHE A 225 -6.61 11.63 -4.18
CA PHE A 225 -5.50 12.49 -4.58
C PHE A 225 -4.24 11.67 -4.91
N ALA A 226 -3.94 10.63 -4.11
CA ALA A 226 -2.84 9.71 -4.36
C ALA A 226 -3.00 8.94 -5.67
N GLU A 227 -4.22 8.48 -6.00
CA GLU A 227 -4.55 7.88 -7.31
C GLU A 227 -4.18 8.85 -8.44
N GLN A 228 -4.65 10.11 -8.37
CA GLN A 228 -4.37 11.12 -9.39
C GLN A 228 -2.87 11.45 -9.51
N VAL A 229 -2.14 11.50 -8.40
CA VAL A 229 -0.66 11.68 -8.44
C VAL A 229 -0.01 10.53 -9.21
N VAL A 230 -0.42 9.30 -8.94
CA VAL A 230 0.08 8.10 -9.61
C VAL A 230 -0.33 8.08 -11.08
N GLU A 231 -1.53 8.53 -11.44
CA GLU A 231 -1.99 8.63 -12.83
C GLU A 231 -1.13 9.59 -13.66
N ASN A 232 -0.65 10.67 -13.04
CA ASN A 232 0.10 11.74 -13.73
C ASN A 232 1.63 11.61 -13.64
N ALA A 233 2.15 10.70 -12.81
CA ALA A 233 3.59 10.46 -12.68
C ALA A 233 4.23 9.85 -13.95
N SER A 234 5.54 10.02 -14.14
CA SER A 234 6.24 9.34 -15.22
C SER A 234 6.38 7.85 -14.94
N GLU A 235 6.41 6.99 -15.98
CA GLU A 235 6.64 5.55 -15.77
C GLU A 235 7.97 5.28 -15.06
N ALA A 236 9.02 6.03 -15.41
CA ALA A 236 10.33 5.93 -14.78
C ALA A 236 10.27 6.24 -13.27
N ASP A 237 9.54 7.28 -12.88
CA ASP A 237 9.34 7.59 -11.45
C ASP A 237 8.53 6.51 -10.75
N LEU A 238 7.49 5.97 -11.39
CA LEU A 238 6.67 4.89 -10.81
C LEU A 238 7.49 3.61 -10.61
N HIS A 239 8.28 3.20 -11.61
CA HIS A 239 9.16 2.05 -11.49
C HIS A 239 10.21 2.22 -10.39
N ARG A 240 10.73 3.44 -10.22
CA ARG A 240 11.72 3.75 -9.18
C ARG A 240 11.09 3.80 -7.78
N VAL A 241 9.97 4.49 -7.63
CA VAL A 241 9.33 4.73 -6.33
C VAL A 241 8.66 3.47 -5.82
N PHE A 242 7.96 2.71 -6.68
CA PHE A 242 7.24 1.49 -6.29
C PHE A 242 8.01 0.21 -6.59
N ALA A 243 9.36 0.27 -6.70
CA ALA A 243 10.19 -0.87 -7.07
C ALA A 243 9.94 -2.12 -6.20
N SER A 244 9.82 -1.95 -4.87
CA SER A 244 9.55 -3.04 -3.94
C SER A 244 8.17 -3.66 -4.13
N LEU A 245 7.14 -2.84 -4.35
CA LEU A 245 5.78 -3.32 -4.65
C LEU A 245 5.72 -4.05 -6.00
N ILE A 246 6.46 -3.55 -7.01
CA ILE A 246 6.57 -4.20 -8.31
C ILE A 246 7.27 -5.57 -8.17
N ALA A 247 8.33 -5.65 -7.36
CA ALA A 247 9.00 -6.90 -7.05
C ALA A 247 8.05 -7.88 -6.33
N ALA A 248 7.30 -7.42 -5.32
CA ALA A 248 6.30 -8.20 -4.61
C ALA A 248 5.21 -8.75 -5.57
N TRP A 249 4.70 -7.92 -6.47
CA TRP A 249 3.74 -8.33 -7.49
C TRP A 249 4.33 -9.36 -8.46
N ASN A 250 5.55 -9.14 -8.95
CA ASN A 250 6.24 -10.07 -9.85
C ASN A 250 6.55 -11.40 -9.17
N ALA A 251 6.83 -11.40 -7.87
CA ALA A 251 7.08 -12.61 -7.09
C ALA A 251 5.84 -13.53 -7.05
N LEU A 252 4.63 -13.05 -7.34
CA LEU A 252 3.40 -13.86 -7.38
C LEU A 252 3.20 -14.67 -8.68
N LYS A 253 4.04 -14.43 -9.70
CA LYS A 253 4.09 -15.27 -10.90
C LYS A 253 4.39 -16.72 -10.52
#